data_AF-A0A8S8Y623-F1
#
_entry.id   AF-A0A8S8Y623-F1
#
_cell.length_a   1.000
_cell.length_b   1.000
_cell.length_c   1.000
_cell.angle_alpha   90.00
_cell.angle_beta   90.00
_cell.angle_gamma   90.00
#
_symmetry.space_group_name_H-M   'P 1'
#
loop_
_entity.id
_entity.type
_entity.pdbx_description
1 polymer ?
#
loop_
_entity_poly.entity_id
_entity_poly.type
_entity_poly.pdbx_seq_one_letter_code
_entity_poly.pdbx_strand_id
1 'polypeptide(L)'
;MGMRITNEQADAAAEHAVASVNDRFGGSDVVATVEHHANALKMAFVRIVAPPQHWTAVAKHLKFDLGTNYCSMVTGTHYPEGGPDRGWEAVYHLMRQPIVNQAPHTHTVHVAEELQGHRHPPRD
;
A
#
# COMPACT_ATOMS: atom_id res chain seq x y z
N MET A 1 -1.70 24.78 9.08
CA MET A 1 -1.13 23.51 8.58
C MET A 1 -2.28 22.61 8.17
N GLY A 2 -2.20 21.93 7.03
CA GLY A 2 -3.21 20.96 6.61
C GLY A 2 -3.15 19.70 7.48
N MET A 3 -4.30 19.05 7.65
CA MET A 3 -4.45 17.81 8.41
C MET A 3 -3.61 16.68 7.82
N ARG A 4 -2.78 16.01 8.65
CA ARG A 4 -1.93 14.90 8.22
C ARG A 4 -1.69 13.90 9.34
N ILE A 5 -1.41 12.66 8.99
CA ILE A 5 -0.90 11.66 9.94
C ILE A 5 0.54 12.01 10.35
N THR A 6 0.96 11.53 11.53
CA THR A 6 2.35 11.66 12.00
C THR A 6 3.26 10.67 11.27
N ASN A 7 4.58 10.87 11.39
CA ASN A 7 5.55 9.91 10.87
C ASN A 7 5.48 8.59 11.65
N GLU A 8 5.28 8.61 12.98
CA GLU A 8 5.14 7.37 13.74
C GLU A 8 3.91 6.56 13.30
N GLN A 9 2.78 7.23 13.00
CA GLN A 9 1.60 6.56 12.46
C GLN A 9 1.88 5.90 11.11
N ALA A 10 2.67 6.56 10.25
CA ALA A 10 3.04 6.02 8.95
C ALA A 10 4.03 4.85 9.06
N ASP A 11 5.03 4.95 9.93
CA ASP A 11 6.01 3.90 10.20
C ASP A 11 5.30 2.65 10.74
N ALA A 12 4.50 2.80 11.79
CA ALA A 12 3.75 1.68 12.38
C ALA A 12 2.82 1.01 11.36
N ALA A 13 2.18 1.80 10.51
CA ALA A 13 1.31 1.28 9.46
C ALA A 13 2.08 0.52 8.37
N ALA A 14 3.26 1.00 7.98
CA ALA A 14 4.12 0.37 6.98
C ALA A 14 4.76 -0.92 7.53
N GLU A 15 5.28 -0.87 8.76
CA GLU A 15 5.85 -2.03 9.46
C GLU A 15 4.83 -3.16 9.61
N HIS A 16 3.60 -2.84 10.03
CA HIS A 16 2.52 -3.82 10.11
C HIS A 16 2.22 -4.47 8.74
N ALA A 17 2.16 -3.67 7.68
CA ALA A 17 1.88 -4.18 6.34
C ALA A 17 3.03 -5.07 5.83
N VAL A 18 4.29 -4.68 6.04
CA VAL A 18 5.46 -5.50 5.71
C VAL A 18 5.47 -6.81 6.49
N ALA A 19 5.22 -6.77 7.79
CA ALA A 19 5.14 -7.96 8.62
C ALA A 19 4.05 -8.92 8.11
N SER A 20 2.86 -8.41 7.78
CA SER A 20 1.76 -9.21 7.23
C SER A 20 2.09 -9.84 5.86
N VAL A 21 2.77 -9.11 4.99
CA VAL A 21 3.21 -9.65 3.68
C VAL A 21 4.28 -10.72 3.88
N ASN A 22 5.28 -10.47 4.74
CA ASN A 22 6.36 -11.42 5.00
C ASN A 22 5.88 -12.67 5.74
N ASP A 23 4.89 -12.56 6.63
CA ASP A 23 4.25 -13.73 7.26
C ASP A 23 3.52 -14.59 6.22
N ARG A 24 2.79 -13.95 5.30
CA ARG A 24 1.99 -14.66 4.28
C ARG A 24 2.82 -15.28 3.17
N PHE A 25 3.88 -14.59 2.74
CA PHE A 25 4.66 -14.94 1.54
C PHE A 25 6.13 -15.23 1.84
N GLY A 26 6.53 -15.29 3.11
CA GLY A 26 7.89 -15.62 3.53
C GLY A 26 8.34 -16.97 2.99
N GLY A 27 9.56 -17.02 2.45
CA GLY A 27 10.10 -18.20 1.76
C GLY A 27 9.73 -18.29 0.28
N SER A 28 8.97 -17.33 -0.26
CA SER A 28 8.88 -17.08 -1.71
C SER A 28 9.82 -15.94 -2.13
N ASP A 29 9.91 -15.67 -3.43
CA ASP A 29 10.67 -14.53 -3.97
C ASP A 29 9.94 -13.18 -3.81
N VAL A 30 8.90 -13.11 -2.96
CA VAL A 30 8.22 -11.85 -2.61
C VAL A 30 8.97 -11.14 -1.49
N VAL A 31 9.43 -9.92 -1.75
CA VAL A 31 10.18 -9.11 -0.79
C VAL A 31 9.40 -7.82 -0.49
N ALA A 32 9.07 -7.60 0.78
CA ALA A 32 8.46 -6.37 1.26
C ALA A 32 9.38 -5.61 2.22
N THR A 33 9.54 -4.31 2.00
CA THR A 33 10.35 -3.41 2.86
C THR A 33 9.60 -2.13 3.18
N VAL A 34 9.92 -1.54 4.33
CA VAL A 34 9.54 -0.16 4.65
C VAL A 34 10.58 0.75 4.04
N GLU A 35 10.10 1.76 3.32
CA GLU A 35 10.93 2.79 2.69
C GLU A 35 10.40 4.17 3.07
N HIS A 36 11.22 5.21 2.91
CA HIS A 36 10.83 6.59 3.21
C HIS A 36 10.98 7.47 1.98
N HIS A 37 10.02 8.37 1.78
CA HIS A 37 10.15 9.36 0.71
C HIS A 37 11.38 10.26 0.92
N ALA A 38 12.05 10.64 -0.16
CA ALA A 38 13.22 11.53 -0.09
C ALA A 38 12.86 13.01 0.20
N ASN A 39 11.57 13.38 0.22
CA ASN A 39 11.12 14.75 0.46
C ASN A 39 11.32 15.20 1.92
N ALA A 40 10.96 16.45 2.25
CA ALA A 40 11.11 16.98 3.61
C ALA A 40 10.25 16.27 4.66
N LEU A 41 9.13 15.66 4.25
CA LEU A 41 8.19 15.01 5.17
C LEU A 41 8.65 13.62 5.60
N LYS A 42 9.43 12.93 4.76
CA LYS A 42 9.97 11.59 5.03
C LYS A 42 8.90 10.57 5.44
N MET A 43 7.69 10.67 4.88
CA MET A 43 6.63 9.71 5.18
C MET A 43 7.04 8.31 4.73
N ALA A 44 6.74 7.30 5.55
CA ALA A 44 6.97 5.91 5.24
C ALA A 44 5.98 5.37 4.19
N PHE A 45 6.43 4.42 3.38
CA PHE A 45 5.61 3.64 2.47
C PHE A 45 6.15 2.20 2.37
N VAL A 46 5.33 1.30 1.84
CA VAL A 46 5.72 -0.10 1.63
C VAL A 46 6.15 -0.29 0.18
N ARG A 47 7.33 -0.86 -0.02
CA ARG A 47 7.79 -1.35 -1.33
C ARG A 47 7.71 -2.87 -1.35
N ILE A 48 7.01 -3.41 -2.34
CA ILE A 48 6.90 -4.86 -2.55
C ILE A 48 7.43 -5.20 -3.93
N VAL A 49 8.41 -6.10 -3.97
CA VAL A 49 8.88 -6.73 -5.20
C VAL A 49 8.30 -8.14 -5.20
N ALA A 50 7.56 -8.49 -6.26
CA ALA A 50 6.93 -9.80 -6.40
C ALA A 50 7.13 -10.31 -7.82
N PRO A 51 7.50 -11.58 -8.00
CA PRO A 51 7.49 -12.20 -9.32
C PRO A 51 6.09 -12.19 -9.94
N PRO A 52 5.98 -12.18 -11.29
CA PRO A 52 4.69 -12.15 -11.98
C PRO A 52 3.73 -13.25 -11.53
N GLN A 53 4.22 -14.46 -11.26
CA GLN A 53 3.41 -15.59 -10.81
C GLN A 53 2.77 -15.39 -9.43
N HIS A 54 3.33 -14.53 -8.58
CA HIS A 54 2.81 -14.25 -7.24
C HIS A 54 1.97 -12.96 -7.17
N TRP A 55 2.02 -12.11 -8.21
CA TRP A 55 1.37 -10.80 -8.21
C TRP A 55 -0.11 -10.87 -7.83
N THR A 56 -0.89 -11.77 -8.44
CA THR A 56 -2.33 -11.87 -8.16
C THR A 56 -2.60 -12.25 -6.70
N ALA A 57 -1.78 -13.10 -6.09
CA ALA A 57 -1.94 -13.49 -4.69
C ALA A 57 -1.60 -12.33 -3.75
N VAL A 58 -0.49 -11.62 -4.03
CA VAL A 58 -0.09 -10.41 -3.29
C VAL A 58 -1.18 -9.35 -3.38
N ALA A 59 -1.70 -9.05 -4.58
CA ALA A 59 -2.75 -8.05 -4.78
C ALA A 59 -4.04 -8.39 -4.00
N LYS A 60 -4.42 -9.68 -3.95
CA LYS A 60 -5.56 -10.14 -3.13
C LYS A 60 -5.31 -9.93 -1.64
N HIS A 61 -4.14 -10.30 -1.14
CA HIS A 61 -3.75 -10.08 0.26
C HIS A 61 -3.80 -8.59 0.63
N LEU A 62 -3.23 -7.74 -0.24
CA LEU A 62 -3.28 -6.29 -0.05
C LEU A 62 -4.72 -5.76 0.02
N LYS A 63 -5.62 -6.31 -0.80
CA LYS A 63 -7.03 -5.90 -0.88
C LYS A 63 -7.85 -6.37 0.33
N PHE A 64 -7.82 -7.66 0.61
CA PHE A 64 -8.75 -8.30 1.53
C PHE A 64 -8.25 -8.30 2.97
N ASP A 65 -6.94 -8.43 3.17
CA ASP A 65 -6.34 -8.57 4.50
C ASP A 65 -5.77 -7.23 5.01
N LEU A 66 -5.17 -6.42 4.12
CA LEU A 66 -4.56 -5.14 4.51
C LEU A 66 -5.45 -3.92 4.25
N GLY A 67 -6.53 -4.07 3.49
CA GLY A 67 -7.53 -3.02 3.25
C GLY A 67 -7.17 -2.02 2.15
N THR A 68 -6.24 -2.35 1.26
CA THR A 68 -5.94 -1.55 0.05
C THR A 68 -7.20 -1.42 -0.78
N ASN A 69 -7.63 -0.20 -1.07
CA ASN A 69 -8.89 0.05 -1.76
C ASN A 69 -8.80 1.02 -2.93
N TYR A 70 -7.61 1.58 -3.18
CA TYR A 70 -7.41 2.51 -4.27
C TYR A 70 -6.08 2.21 -4.99
N CYS A 71 -6.14 2.22 -6.32
CA CYS A 71 -4.97 2.14 -7.19
C CYS A 71 -4.91 3.47 -7.95
N SER A 72 -3.95 4.33 -7.62
CA SER A 72 -3.83 5.63 -8.29
C SER A 72 -3.28 5.49 -9.70
N MET A 73 -2.36 4.56 -9.90
CA MET A 73 -1.60 4.46 -11.13
C MET A 73 -1.00 3.07 -11.29
N VAL A 74 -0.93 2.62 -12.54
CA VAL A 74 -0.09 1.50 -12.96
C VAL A 74 0.92 2.06 -13.96
N THR A 75 2.20 1.92 -13.67
CA THR A 75 3.28 2.38 -14.53
C THR A 75 4.09 1.19 -15.01
N GLY A 76 4.66 1.31 -16.21
CA GLY A 76 5.53 0.31 -16.80
C GLY A 76 6.84 0.94 -17.25
N THR A 77 7.97 0.28 -16.96
CA THR A 77 9.27 0.64 -17.52
C THR A 77 9.72 -0.47 -18.45
N HIS A 78 9.98 -0.13 -19.71
CA HIS A 78 10.55 -1.04 -20.70
C HIS A 78 12.07 -0.94 -20.67
N TYR A 79 12.74 -2.09 -20.61
CA TYR A 79 14.19 -2.20 -20.74
C TYR A 79 14.50 -3.02 -22.00
N PRO A 80 14.72 -2.36 -23.16
CA PRO A 80 14.97 -3.06 -24.43
C PRO A 80 16.15 -4.04 -24.37
N GLU A 81 17.18 -3.66 -23.61
CA GLU A 81 18.40 -4.46 -23.41
C GLU A 81 18.26 -5.51 -22.30
N GLY A 82 17.10 -5.59 -21.63
CA GLY A 82 16.86 -6.48 -20.49
C GLY A 82 16.69 -7.96 -20.85
N GLY A 83 16.65 -8.29 -22.15
CA GLY A 83 16.46 -9.67 -22.61
C GLY A 83 15.11 -10.27 -22.18
N PRO A 84 14.96 -11.61 -22.26
CA PRO A 84 13.72 -12.29 -21.90
C PRO A 84 13.35 -12.17 -20.41
N ASP A 85 14.34 -11.95 -19.54
CA ASP A 85 14.17 -11.98 -18.09
C ASP A 85 13.79 -10.63 -17.47
N ARG A 86 14.02 -9.53 -18.19
CA ARG A 86 13.77 -8.16 -17.67
C ARG A 86 13.30 -7.20 -18.76
N GLY A 87 12.46 -7.66 -19.69
CA GLY A 87 11.91 -6.80 -20.73
C GLY A 87 11.04 -5.67 -20.17
N TRP A 88 10.15 -5.97 -19.24
CA TRP A 88 9.24 -5.00 -18.62
C TRP A 88 9.20 -5.14 -17.11
N GLU A 89 9.17 -4.00 -16.43
CA GLU A 89 8.79 -3.92 -15.02
C GLU A 89 7.49 -3.13 -14.90
N ALA A 90 6.53 -3.66 -14.14
CA ALA A 90 5.28 -2.99 -13.84
C ALA A 90 5.22 -2.60 -12.36
N VAL A 91 4.82 -1.37 -12.07
CA VAL A 91 4.66 -0.84 -10.72
C VAL A 91 3.22 -0.40 -10.52
N TYR A 92 2.63 -0.86 -9.42
CA TYR A 92 1.26 -0.56 -9.03
C TYR A 92 1.29 0.35 -7.80
N HIS A 93 0.77 1.56 -7.93
CA HIS A 93 0.69 2.53 -6.84
C HIS A 93 -0.62 2.34 -6.10
N LEU A 94 -0.53 1.62 -4.98
CA LEU A 94 -1.66 1.19 -4.18
C LEU A 94 -1.75 1.99 -2.87
N MET A 95 -2.96 2.29 -2.44
CA MET A 95 -3.24 3.07 -1.24
C MET A 95 -4.43 2.52 -0.44
N ARG A 96 -4.41 2.85 0.85
CA ARG A 96 -5.55 2.71 1.75
C ARG A 96 -6.14 4.10 1.98
N GLN A 97 -7.33 4.32 1.47
CA GLN A 97 -8.05 5.58 1.63
C GLN A 97 -9.25 5.35 2.56
N PRO A 98 -9.58 6.30 3.45
CA PRO A 98 -10.75 6.19 4.35
C PRO A 98 -12.07 6.49 3.61
N ILE A 99 -12.19 6.07 2.35
CA ILE A 99 -13.38 6.28 1.53
C ILE A 99 -14.43 5.24 1.93
N VAL A 100 -15.60 5.73 2.30
CA VAL A 100 -16.79 4.93 2.61
C VAL A 100 -18.00 5.58 1.97
N ASN A 101 -19.02 4.76 1.66
CA ASN A 101 -20.29 5.28 1.15
C ASN A 101 -20.92 6.17 2.22
N GLN A 102 -21.09 7.46 1.91
CA GLN A 102 -21.74 8.41 2.82
C GLN A 102 -23.25 8.30 2.67
N ALA A 103 -23.98 8.44 3.79
CA ALA A 103 -25.42 8.61 3.72
C ALA A 103 -25.76 9.96 3.07
N PRO A 104 -26.88 10.07 2.33
CA PRO A 104 -27.31 11.34 1.75
C PRO A 104 -27.32 12.46 2.79
N HIS A 105 -26.82 13.64 2.43
CA HIS A 105 -26.73 14.83 3.29
C HIS A 105 -25.86 14.66 4.56
N THR A 106 -24.97 13.67 4.60
CA THR A 106 -23.97 13.51 5.67
C THR A 106 -22.55 13.74 5.15
N HIS A 107 -21.62 13.98 6.07
CA HIS A 107 -20.19 14.01 5.77
C HIS A 107 -19.42 13.41 6.94
N THR A 108 -18.31 12.73 6.64
CA THR A 108 -17.37 12.24 7.63
C THR A 108 -16.18 13.19 7.69
N VAL A 109 -15.93 13.79 8.85
CA VAL A 109 -14.70 14.55 9.11
C VAL A 109 -13.72 13.61 9.81
N HIS A 110 -12.57 13.39 9.21
CA HIS A 110 -11.47 12.70 9.87
C HIS A 110 -10.63 13.70 10.65
N VAL A 111 -9.99 13.24 11.72
CA VAL A 111 -8.88 13.93 12.41
C VAL A 111 -7.69 13.01 12.28
N ALA A 112 -6.68 13.41 11.50
CA ALA A 112 -5.63 12.48 11.06
C ALA A 112 -4.78 11.93 12.22
N GLU A 113 -4.50 12.76 13.21
CA GLU A 113 -3.75 12.41 14.41
C GLU A 113 -4.50 11.40 15.30
N GLU A 114 -5.82 11.32 15.16
CA GLU A 114 -6.67 10.38 15.91
C GLU A 114 -6.94 9.06 15.15
N LEU A 115 -6.47 8.96 13.90
CA LEU A 115 -6.63 7.74 13.11
C LEU A 115 -5.77 6.61 13.71
N GLN A 116 -6.41 5.47 13.96
CA GLN A 116 -5.78 4.28 14.51
C GLN A 116 -6.17 3.03 13.72
N GLY A 117 -5.23 2.09 13.57
CA GLY A 117 -5.48 0.76 13.01
C GLY A 117 -5.95 0.74 11.56
N HIS A 118 -6.64 -0.35 11.18
CA HIS A 118 -7.24 -0.57 9.86
C HIS A 118 -8.66 0.00 9.76
N ARG A 119 -8.91 1.27 10.14
CA ARG A 119 -10.28 1.82 10.10
C ARG A 119 -10.82 1.94 8.67
N HIS A 120 -11.31 0.82 8.18
CA HIS A 120 -12.32 0.63 7.15
C HIS A 120 -13.50 -0.02 7.89
N PRO A 121 -14.74 0.48 7.77
CA PRO A 121 -15.87 -0.20 8.38
C PRO A 121 -16.04 -1.59 7.73
N PRO A 122 -16.54 -2.59 8.48
CA PRO A 122 -16.99 -3.83 7.88
C PRO A 122 -18.03 -3.49 6.79
N ARG A 123 -17.91 -4.14 5.63
CA ARG A 123 -18.99 -4.14 4.65
C ARG A 123 -20.12 -4.98 5.22
N ASP A 124 -21.32 -4.39 5.28
CA ASP A 124 -22.57 -5.14 5.23
C ASP A 124 -22.71 -5.85 3.87
#